data_AF-A0A355DLM0-F1
#
_entry.id   AF-A0A355DLM0-F1
#
_cell.length_a   1.000
_cell.length_b   1.000
_cell.length_c   1.000
_cell.angle_alpha   90.00
_cell.angle_beta   90.00
_cell.angle_gamma   90.00
#
_symmetry.space_group_name_H-M   'P 1'
#
loop_
_entity.id
_entity.type
_entity.pdbx_description
1 polymer ?
#
loop_
_entity_poly.entity_id
_entity_poly.type
_entity_poly.pdbx_seq_one_letter_code
_entity_poly.pdbx_strand_id
1 'polypeptide(L)'
;MKNGQCRSCGSYHVRSNRNRKFPALNTITLGSGNSSARYASLDTYVCVSCGYVENYVASREDLNYISQEWEKVEVKSESPTRSQQNTEPLHPKPDDEFKTEALQAWGN
;
A
#
# COMPACT_ATOMS: atom_id res chain seq x y z
N MET A 1 1.34 1.39 9.24
CA MET A 1 1.47 1.00 10.65
C MET A 1 1.18 2.13 11.65
N LYS A 2 0.94 3.39 11.22
CA LYS A 2 0.51 4.48 12.14
C LYS A 2 -0.78 4.18 12.93
N ASN A 3 -1.67 3.38 12.34
CA ASN A 3 -2.90 2.87 12.95
C ASN A 3 -2.70 1.61 13.81
N GLY A 4 -1.46 1.18 14.06
CA GLY A 4 -1.14 0.00 14.87
C GLY A 4 -1.21 -1.34 14.14
N GLN A 5 -1.59 -1.38 12.85
CA GLN A 5 -1.69 -2.62 12.08
C GLN A 5 -0.57 -2.73 11.04
N CYS A 6 0.05 -3.90 10.94
CA CYS A 6 1.03 -4.25 9.92
C CYS A 6 0.36 -4.43 8.55
N ARG A 7 0.84 -3.71 7.53
CA ARG A 7 0.32 -3.85 6.15
C ARG A 7 0.81 -5.12 5.44
N SER A 8 1.89 -5.73 5.92
CA SER A 8 2.46 -6.93 5.33
C SER A 8 1.78 -8.22 5.81
N CYS A 9 1.48 -8.34 7.12
CA CYS A 9 0.89 -9.57 7.68
C CYS A 9 -0.43 -9.37 8.43
N GLY A 10 -0.95 -8.14 8.51
CA GLY A 10 -2.21 -7.84 9.22
C GLY A 10 -2.12 -7.83 10.76
N SER A 11 -0.99 -8.24 11.36
CA SER A 11 -0.80 -8.27 12.81
C SER A 11 -0.86 -6.88 13.46
N TYR A 12 -1.40 -6.81 14.67
CA TYR A 12 -1.43 -5.61 15.51
C TYR A 12 -0.21 -5.48 16.44
N HIS A 13 0.74 -6.43 16.39
CA HIS A 13 1.95 -6.37 17.21
C HIS A 13 2.99 -5.43 16.58
N VAL A 14 2.69 -4.14 16.65
CA VAL A 14 3.50 -3.06 16.08
C VAL A 14 4.10 -2.22 17.20
N ARG A 15 5.41 -1.94 17.13
CA ARG A 15 6.12 -1.02 18.01
C ARG A 15 6.55 0.21 17.22
N SER A 16 6.57 1.38 17.87
CA SER A 16 7.05 2.62 17.25
C SER A 16 8.11 3.29 18.11
N ASN A 17 9.10 3.90 17.50
CA ASN A 17 10.13 4.69 18.18
C ASN A 17 9.85 6.20 18.13
N ARG A 18 8.57 6.64 18.09
CA ARG A 18 8.22 8.07 18.00
C ARG A 18 8.69 8.92 19.19
N ASN A 19 8.61 8.36 20.40
CA ASN A 19 8.90 9.09 21.64
C ASN A 19 10.39 8.98 22.04
N ARG A 20 11.29 9.48 21.18
CA ARG A 20 12.74 9.39 21.43
C ARG A 20 13.21 10.54 22.32
N LYS A 21 14.16 10.24 23.21
CA LYS A 21 14.95 11.26 23.91
C LYS A 21 16.02 11.89 23.01
N PHE A 22 16.52 11.15 22.01
CA PHE A 22 17.57 11.59 21.08
C PHE A 22 17.17 11.33 19.62
N PRO A 23 16.62 12.33 18.91
CA PRO A 23 16.17 12.17 17.52
C PRO A 23 17.28 11.82 16.53
N ALA A 24 18.51 12.29 16.81
CA ALA A 24 19.66 12.20 15.92
C ALA A 24 20.13 10.77 15.57
N LEU A 25 19.66 9.74 16.28
CA LEU A 25 20.10 8.35 16.08
C LEU A 25 19.30 7.58 15.01
N ASN A 26 18.27 8.19 14.41
CA ASN A 26 17.53 7.57 13.32
C ASN A 26 17.01 8.63 12.35
N THR A 27 17.85 8.92 11.37
CA THR A 27 17.73 10.01 10.42
C THR A 27 18.01 9.55 8.99
N ILE A 28 17.64 10.38 8.02
CA ILE A 28 18.10 10.32 6.62
C ILE A 28 18.82 11.61 6.26
N THR A 29 19.79 11.52 5.37
CA THR A 29 20.46 12.70 4.80
C THR A 29 19.53 13.35 3.79
N LEU A 30 19.26 14.65 3.95
CA LEU A 30 18.45 15.43 3.01
C LEU A 30 19.29 16.04 1.90
N GLY A 31 20.50 16.46 2.22
CA GLY A 31 21.42 17.10 1.30
C GLY A 31 22.67 17.59 2.01
N SER A 32 23.70 17.92 1.23
CA SER A 32 24.93 18.55 1.72
C SER A 32 25.01 19.94 1.10
N GLY A 33 24.69 20.98 1.88
CA GLY A 33 24.93 22.37 1.49
C GLY A 33 26.35 22.81 1.85
N ASN A 34 26.67 24.06 1.53
CA ASN A 34 28.01 24.64 1.57
C ASN A 34 28.66 24.70 2.97
N SER A 35 27.91 24.41 4.04
CA SER A 35 28.40 24.57 5.43
C SER A 35 27.98 23.48 6.42
N SER A 36 27.07 22.56 6.07
CA SER A 36 26.69 21.42 6.93
C SER A 36 25.73 20.46 6.21
N ALA A 37 25.82 19.19 6.55
CA ALA A 37 24.84 18.19 6.12
C ALA A 37 23.51 18.38 6.87
N ARG A 38 22.40 18.41 6.13
CA ARG A 38 21.05 18.46 6.70
C ARG A 38 20.51 17.05 6.86
N TYR A 39 19.89 16.77 8.00
CA TYR A 39 19.30 15.47 8.32
C TYR A 39 17.85 15.61 8.73
N ALA A 40 17.01 14.69 8.29
CA ALA A 40 15.64 14.57 8.76
C ALA A 40 15.51 13.41 9.73
N SER A 41 14.85 13.64 10.87
CA SER A 41 14.50 12.56 11.79
C SER A 41 13.37 11.72 11.19
N LEU A 42 13.51 10.40 11.27
CA LEU A 42 12.46 9.47 10.89
C LEU A 42 11.58 9.14 12.09
N ASP A 43 10.40 8.57 11.87
CA ASP A 43 9.54 7.82 12.78
C ASP A 43 9.45 6.40 12.24
N THR A 44 9.93 5.43 12.99
CA THR A 44 9.97 4.03 12.58
C THR A 44 8.92 3.23 13.31
N TYR A 45 8.26 2.36 12.55
CA TYR A 45 7.32 1.37 13.03
C TYR A 45 7.84 0.01 12.63
N VAL A 46 7.83 -0.94 13.56
CA VAL A 46 8.31 -2.30 13.35
C VAL A 46 7.21 -3.27 13.76
N CYS A 47 6.82 -4.15 12.85
CA CYS A 47 6.00 -5.30 13.18
C CYS A 47 6.90 -6.38 13.76
N VAL A 48 6.75 -6.69 15.04
CA VAL A 48 7.61 -7.70 15.68
C VAL A 48 7.18 -9.14 15.35
N SER A 49 6.01 -9.32 14.74
CA SER A 49 5.54 -10.63 14.27
C SER A 49 6.21 -11.08 12.97
N CYS A 50 6.49 -10.14 12.05
CA CYS A 50 7.00 -10.48 10.70
C CYS A 50 8.26 -9.70 10.29
N GLY A 51 8.74 -8.77 11.12
CA GLY A 51 9.91 -7.96 10.83
C GLY A 51 9.69 -6.80 9.85
N TYR A 52 8.49 -6.63 9.28
CA TYR A 52 8.20 -5.53 8.37
C TYR A 52 8.36 -4.15 9.05
N VAL A 53 9.03 -3.22 8.37
CA VAL A 53 9.38 -1.88 8.87
C VAL A 53 8.80 -0.80 7.97
N GLU A 54 8.28 0.27 8.58
CA GLU A 54 7.92 1.50 7.89
C GLU A 54 8.65 2.69 8.54
N ASN A 55 9.25 3.55 7.71
CA ASN A 55 9.89 4.79 8.12
C ASN A 55 9.10 5.98 7.56
N TYR A 56 8.91 7.01 8.38
CA TYR A 56 8.23 8.25 8.00
C TYR A 56 9.10 9.44 8.39
N VAL A 57 9.24 10.46 7.53
CA VAL A 57 9.88 11.72 7.96
C VAL A 57 9.01 12.38 9.04
N ALA A 58 9.61 12.74 10.17
CA ALA A 58 8.89 13.20 11.36
C ALA A 58 8.47 14.68 11.28
N SER A 59 9.30 15.53 10.65
CA SER A 59 9.05 16.97 10.53
C SER A 59 8.36 17.33 9.22
N ARG A 60 7.37 18.23 9.31
CA ARG A 60 6.72 18.81 8.12
C ARG A 60 7.65 19.76 7.36
N GLU A 61 8.56 20.42 8.05
CA GLU A 61 9.57 21.28 7.42
C GLU A 61 10.49 20.46 6.51
N ASP A 62 10.95 19.30 6.99
CA ASP A 62 11.81 18.41 6.19
C ASP A 62 11.06 17.80 5.00
N LEU A 63 9.77 17.48 5.16
CA LEU A 63 8.92 17.07 4.05
C LEU A 63 8.78 18.17 2.98
N ASN A 64 8.63 19.43 3.41
CA ASN A 64 8.59 20.56 2.48
C ASN A 64 9.92 20.71 1.73
N TYR A 65 11.05 20.62 2.44
CA TYR A 65 12.39 20.65 1.83
C TYR A 65 12.55 19.53 0.79
N ILE A 66 12.23 18.28 1.16
CA ILE A 66 12.27 17.14 0.23
C ILE A 66 11.41 17.42 -1.02
N SER A 67 10.20 17.96 -0.84
CA SER A 67 9.30 18.22 -1.96
C SER A 67 9.81 19.31 -2.93
N GLN A 68 10.69 20.19 -2.47
CA GLN A 68 11.25 21.29 -3.26
C GLN A 68 12.58 20.90 -3.92
N GLU A 69 13.41 20.14 -3.21
CA GLU A 69 14.82 19.93 -3.60
C GLU A 69 15.09 18.55 -4.20
N TRP A 70 14.28 17.53 -3.90
CA TRP A 70 14.48 16.19 -4.47
C TRP A 70 13.79 16.06 -5.82
N GLU A 71 14.41 15.30 -6.72
CA GLU A 71 13.83 15.01 -8.02
C GLU A 71 12.51 14.23 -7.85
N LYS A 72 11.47 14.72 -8.53
CA LYS A 72 10.18 14.04 -8.59
C LYS A 72 10.30 12.80 -9.47
N VAL A 73 9.92 11.65 -8.93
CA VAL A 73 9.82 10.41 -9.72
C VAL A 73 8.57 10.46 -10.59
N GLU A 74 8.75 10.43 -11.92
CA GLU A 74 7.63 10.39 -12.86
C GLU A 74 6.94 9.02 -12.87
N VAL A 75 5.61 9.03 -12.81
CA VAL A 75 4.82 7.80 -12.90
C VAL A 75 4.71 7.44 -14.37
N LYS A 76 5.33 6.34 -14.80
CA LYS A 76 5.00 5.75 -16.09
C LYS A 76 3.56 5.26 -16.02
N SER A 77 2.63 6.04 -16.56
CA SER A 77 1.28 5.59 -16.83
C SER A 77 1.35 4.53 -17.92
N GLU A 78 1.41 3.25 -17.53
CA GLU A 78 0.95 2.20 -18.41
C GLU A 78 -0.58 2.35 -18.50
N SER A 79 -1.01 3.14 -19.48
CA SER A 79 -2.40 3.25 -19.87
C SER A 79 -2.91 1.84 -20.13
N PRO A 80 -3.98 1.36 -19.48
CA PRO A 80 -4.61 0.13 -19.91
C PRO A 80 -5.17 0.41 -21.30
N THR A 81 -4.56 -0.17 -22.32
CA THR A 81 -5.19 -0.29 -23.64
C THR A 81 -6.37 -1.24 -23.45
N ARG A 82 -7.48 -0.68 -22.96
CA ARG A 82 -8.79 -1.30 -22.98
C ARG A 82 -9.25 -1.19 -24.42
N SER A 83 -8.89 -2.18 -25.24
CA SER A 83 -9.55 -2.41 -26.53
C SER A 83 -11.01 -2.75 -26.25
N GLN A 84 -11.85 -1.71 -26.16
CA GLN A 84 -13.30 -1.84 -26.23
C GLN A 84 -13.65 -2.14 -27.69
N GLN A 85 -13.89 -3.41 -28.00
CA GLN A 85 -14.78 -3.75 -29.10
C GLN A 85 -16.19 -3.94 -28.50
N ASN A 86 -17.01 -2.91 -28.68
CA ASN A 86 -18.48 -2.97 -28.72
C ASN A 86 -18.88 -4.02 -29.79
N THR A 87 -19.97 -4.78 -29.78
CA THR A 87 -21.26 -4.80 -29.07
C THR A 87 -21.99 -6.05 -29.59
N GLU A 88 -22.64 -6.85 -28.73
CA GLU A 88 -23.87 -7.55 -29.13
C GLU A 88 -24.73 -7.86 -27.88
N PRO A 89 -26.02 -7.46 -27.84
CA PRO A 89 -26.88 -7.73 -26.70
C PRO A 89 -27.69 -9.02 -26.92
N LEU A 90 -27.52 -10.00 -26.03
CA LEU A 90 -28.45 -11.12 -25.89
C LEU A 90 -29.02 -11.13 -24.47
N HIS A 91 -30.24 -10.63 -24.35
CA HIS A 91 -31.18 -10.88 -23.25
C HIS A 91 -31.82 -12.28 -23.45
N PRO A 92 -32.55 -12.86 -22.48
CA PRO A 92 -32.36 -12.95 -21.03
C PRO A 92 -32.22 -14.42 -20.56
N LYS A 93 -31.93 -14.63 -19.26
CA LYS A 93 -32.04 -15.94 -18.59
C LYS A 93 -33.51 -16.43 -18.55
N PRO A 94 -33.70 -17.75 -18.55
CA PRO A 94 -34.69 -18.34 -17.66
C PRO A 94 -34.07 -19.48 -16.84
N ASP A 95 -34.06 -19.24 -15.53
CA ASP A 95 -33.86 -20.21 -14.48
C ASP A 95 -35.18 -20.97 -14.33
N ASP A 96 -35.33 -22.11 -15.02
CA ASP A 96 -36.37 -23.13 -14.73
C ASP A 96 -36.18 -24.38 -15.62
N GLU A 97 -35.11 -25.14 -15.40
CA GLU A 97 -35.02 -26.53 -15.89
C GLU A 97 -34.47 -27.46 -14.79
N PHE A 98 -34.98 -27.27 -13.58
CA PHE A 98 -34.72 -28.14 -12.44
C PHE A 98 -35.99 -28.94 -12.12
N LYS A 99 -36.54 -29.70 -13.10
CA LYS A 99 -37.68 -30.63 -12.86
C LYS A 99 -38.05 -31.54 -14.03
N THR A 100 -37.13 -32.27 -14.67
CA THR A 100 -37.57 -33.43 -15.50
C THR A 100 -36.58 -34.57 -15.72
N GLU A 101 -35.62 -34.80 -14.82
CA GLU A 101 -34.76 -36.01 -14.85
C GLU A 101 -34.74 -36.76 -13.50
N ALA A 102 -35.92 -36.96 -12.89
CA ALA A 102 -36.06 -37.75 -11.67
C ALA A 102 -37.19 -38.79 -11.72
N LEU A 103 -37.60 -39.22 -12.92
CA LEU A 103 -38.62 -40.27 -13.12
C LEU A 103 -38.20 -41.40 -14.07
N GLN A 104 -36.93 -41.50 -14.45
CA GLN A 104 -36.43 -42.62 -15.29
C GLN A 104 -35.47 -43.58 -14.57
N ALA A 105 -35.32 -43.47 -13.25
CA ALA A 105 -34.36 -44.31 -12.51
C ALA A 105 -34.95 -45.59 -11.88
N TRP A 106 -36.25 -45.87 -11.98
CA TRP A 106 -36.88 -47.06 -11.37
C TRP A 106 -37.81 -47.75 -12.37
N GLY A 107 -37.19 -48.41 -13.35
CA GLY A 107 -37.87 -49.20 -14.36
C GLY A 107 -36.92 -50.23 -14.97
N ASN A 108 -36.58 -51.25 -14.18
CA ASN A 108 -36.23 -52.61 -14.61
C ASN A 108 -36.40 -53.55 -13.43
#